data_AF-A0A2S1P7W8-F1
#
_entry.id   AF-A0A2S1P7W8-F1
#
_cell.length_a   1.000
_cell.length_b   1.000
_cell.length_c   1.000
_cell.angle_alpha   90.00
_cell.angle_beta   90.00
_cell.angle_gamma   90.00
#
_symmetry.space_group_name_H-M   'P 1'
#
loop_
_entity.id
_entity.type
_entity.pdbx_description
1 polymer ?
#
loop_
_entity_poly.entity_id
_entity_poly.type
_entity_poly.pdbx_seq_one_letter_code
_entity_poly.pdbx_strand_id
1 'polypeptide(L)'
;MGKRASRPRESVWLSPRPARKHRAGESELDREKIVATAVRVLDAEGDAKFSMRLLAEELNVTPMSVYWYVANKDDLLELALDAVAGEIELPALEDGHDWRADLRALARAWRRTMVAHPWAIRCYGEYLNIGPSSLRFTECAQAVMARSPLPLKDRSAALNVVFQYVYGFTATESRWLEHLAETGRTAEEFAAEVTGSMAAMSSALEQGGLLERDGDASVEQQRDRDFDRGLEWLFTGMVAG
;
A
#
# COMPACT_ATOMS: atom_id res chain seq x y z
N MET A 1 23.73 22.56 -17.74
CA MET A 1 22.87 22.92 -16.60
C MET A 1 22.77 21.73 -15.66
N GLY A 2 23.39 21.81 -14.47
CA GLY A 2 23.33 20.73 -13.49
C GLY A 2 21.94 20.66 -12.84
N LYS A 3 21.31 19.49 -12.86
CA LYS A 3 20.14 19.19 -12.01
C LYS A 3 20.57 19.42 -10.56
N ARG A 4 19.99 20.42 -9.90
CA ARG A 4 20.12 20.61 -8.45
C ARG A 4 19.71 19.27 -7.81
N ALA A 5 20.62 18.60 -7.13
CA ALA A 5 20.27 17.43 -6.33
C ALA A 5 19.18 17.87 -5.35
N SER A 6 18.00 17.25 -5.45
CA SER A 6 16.93 17.44 -4.47
C SER A 6 17.52 17.21 -3.10
N ARG A 7 17.35 18.17 -2.16
CA ARG A 7 17.70 17.90 -0.76
C ARG A 7 16.96 16.63 -0.32
N PRO A 8 17.58 15.74 0.47
CA PRO A 8 16.87 14.61 1.05
C PRO A 8 15.62 15.15 1.77
N ARG A 9 14.45 14.58 1.46
CA ARG A 9 13.20 14.91 2.13
C ARG A 9 13.38 14.57 3.62
N GLU A 10 13.20 15.54 4.50
CA GLU A 10 13.25 15.29 5.95
C GLU A 10 11.86 14.80 6.38
N SER A 11 11.79 13.60 6.94
CA SER A 11 10.51 12.97 7.28
C SER A 11 9.79 13.70 8.42
N VAL A 12 8.46 13.85 8.28
CA VAL A 12 7.59 14.43 9.33
C VAL A 12 7.69 13.67 10.67
N TRP A 13 8.07 12.39 10.62
CA TRP A 13 8.19 11.52 11.79
C TRP A 13 9.53 11.66 12.53
N LEU A 14 10.60 12.05 11.84
CA LEU A 14 11.93 12.26 12.43
C LEU A 14 12.07 13.65 13.07
N SER A 15 11.31 14.62 12.55
CA SER A 15 11.25 15.99 13.06
C SER A 15 9.79 16.35 13.43
N PRO A 16 9.19 15.67 14.43
CA PRO A 16 7.80 15.87 14.79
C PRO A 16 7.61 17.29 15.30
N ARG A 17 6.94 18.13 14.51
CA ARG A 17 6.52 19.45 14.98
C ARG A 17 5.44 19.26 16.04
N PRO A 18 5.58 19.87 17.23
CA PRO A 18 4.57 19.75 18.26
C PRO A 18 3.24 20.23 17.70
N ALA A 19 2.20 19.39 17.80
CA ALA A 19 0.83 19.79 17.53
C ALA A 19 0.52 20.97 18.48
N ARG A 20 0.47 22.20 17.94
CA ARG A 20 0.13 23.36 18.75
C ARG A 20 -1.33 23.23 19.15
N LYS A 21 -1.57 23.03 20.47
CA LYS A 21 -2.90 22.89 21.04
C LYS A 21 -3.79 24.05 20.60
N HIS A 22 -4.96 23.69 20.07
CA HIS A 22 -6.06 24.63 19.87
C HIS A 22 -6.51 25.20 21.21
N ARG A 23 -6.80 26.50 21.25
CA ARG A 23 -7.75 27.04 22.25
C ARG A 23 -9.11 26.47 21.86
N ALA A 24 -9.74 25.75 22.79
CA ALA A 24 -11.08 25.22 22.58
C ALA A 24 -12.03 26.37 22.18
N GLY A 25 -12.47 26.39 20.91
CA GLY A 25 -13.50 27.33 20.45
C GLY A 25 -13.40 27.90 19.03
N GLU A 26 -12.26 27.87 18.31
CA GLU A 26 -12.12 28.80 17.15
C GLU A 26 -11.51 28.28 15.83
N SER A 27 -11.46 26.96 15.55
CA SER A 27 -11.30 26.56 14.13
C SER A 27 -11.89 25.19 13.79
N GLU A 28 -12.72 25.13 12.74
CA GLU A 28 -13.23 23.89 12.11
C GLU A 28 -12.14 23.06 11.40
N LEU A 29 -10.86 23.48 11.48
CA LEU A 29 -9.74 22.87 10.79
C LEU A 29 -8.77 22.26 11.81
N ASP A 30 -8.50 20.98 11.67
CA ASP A 30 -7.43 20.30 12.40
C ASP A 30 -6.63 19.40 11.45
N ARG A 31 -5.55 18.82 11.96
CA ARG A 31 -4.68 17.95 11.16
C ARG A 31 -5.41 16.70 10.69
N GLU A 32 -6.29 16.12 11.51
CA GLU A 32 -7.02 14.90 11.19
C GLU A 32 -7.96 15.14 10.00
N LYS A 33 -8.73 16.23 10.01
CA LYS A 33 -9.59 16.65 8.90
C LYS A 33 -8.81 16.97 7.63
N ILE A 34 -7.65 17.62 7.76
CA ILE A 34 -6.76 17.90 6.61
C ILE A 34 -6.30 16.58 5.98
N VAL A 35 -5.81 15.64 6.79
CA VAL A 35 -5.30 14.35 6.32
C VAL A 35 -6.41 13.51 5.70
N ALA A 36 -7.57 13.39 6.36
CA ALA A 36 -8.71 12.66 5.82
C ALA A 36 -9.21 13.25 4.49
N THR A 37 -9.21 14.59 4.37
CA THR A 37 -9.58 15.24 3.11
C THR A 37 -8.52 15.02 2.04
N ALA A 38 -7.23 15.02 2.41
CA ALA A 38 -6.15 14.70 1.47
C ALA A 38 -6.29 13.28 0.92
N VAL A 39 -6.57 12.28 1.77
CA VAL A 39 -6.83 10.89 1.33
C VAL A 39 -7.98 10.85 0.32
N ARG A 40 -9.14 11.46 0.61
CA ARG A 40 -10.27 11.50 -0.36
C ARG A 40 -9.89 12.14 -1.69
N VAL A 41 -9.17 13.26 -1.68
CA VAL A 41 -8.76 13.95 -2.92
C VAL A 41 -7.76 13.09 -3.69
N LEU A 42 -6.83 12.42 -3.00
CA LEU A 42 -5.87 11.51 -3.60
C LEU A 42 -6.54 10.27 -4.20
N ASP A 43 -7.56 9.72 -3.56
CA ASP A 43 -8.35 8.60 -4.09
C ASP A 43 -9.14 9.01 -5.34
N ALA A 44 -9.69 10.22 -5.36
CA ALA A 44 -10.51 10.71 -6.47
C ALA A 44 -9.69 11.18 -7.68
N GLU A 45 -8.59 11.92 -7.44
CA GLU A 45 -7.84 12.62 -8.50
C GLU A 45 -6.45 12.04 -8.76
N GLY A 46 -5.95 11.18 -7.87
CA GLY A 46 -4.59 10.65 -7.90
C GLY A 46 -3.52 11.64 -7.43
N ASP A 47 -2.34 11.11 -7.12
CA ASP A 47 -1.16 11.85 -6.65
C ASP A 47 -0.60 12.85 -7.68
N ALA A 48 -0.75 12.55 -8.97
CA ALA A 48 -0.26 13.38 -10.07
C ALA A 48 -1.00 14.73 -10.17
N LYS A 49 -2.31 14.75 -9.89
CA LYS A 49 -3.14 15.97 -9.89
C LYS A 49 -3.21 16.63 -8.52
N PHE A 50 -2.87 15.90 -7.45
CA PHE A 50 -2.94 16.41 -6.09
C PHE A 50 -2.05 17.63 -5.87
N SER A 51 -2.62 18.69 -5.29
CA SER A 51 -1.89 19.90 -4.91
C SER A 51 -2.42 20.50 -3.60
N MET A 52 -1.58 21.26 -2.91
CA MET A 52 -1.98 21.97 -1.68
C MET A 52 -3.12 22.98 -1.91
N ARG A 53 -3.22 23.51 -3.14
CA ARG A 53 -4.29 24.42 -3.53
C ARG A 53 -5.61 23.68 -3.70
N LEU A 54 -5.61 22.56 -4.43
CA LEU A 54 -6.79 21.71 -4.60
C LEU A 54 -7.33 21.25 -3.24
N LEU A 55 -6.44 20.84 -2.34
CA LEU A 55 -6.82 20.46 -0.98
C LEU A 55 -7.47 21.62 -0.21
N ALA A 56 -6.90 22.83 -0.29
CA ALA A 56 -7.45 23.99 0.40
C ALA A 56 -8.83 24.38 -0.15
N GLU A 57 -9.02 24.27 -1.47
CA GLU A 57 -10.30 24.46 -2.15
C GLU A 57 -11.35 23.46 -1.64
N GLU A 58 -11.00 22.16 -1.56
CA GLU A 58 -11.89 21.12 -1.01
C GLU A 58 -12.23 21.34 0.47
N LEU A 59 -11.29 21.89 1.24
CA LEU A 59 -11.50 22.24 2.65
C LEU A 59 -12.23 23.59 2.85
N ASN A 60 -12.49 24.34 1.78
CA ASN A 60 -13.01 25.71 1.81
C ASN A 60 -12.18 26.67 2.71
N VAL A 61 -10.85 26.56 2.64
CA VAL A 61 -9.89 27.40 3.37
C VAL A 61 -8.81 27.95 2.45
N THR A 62 -7.96 28.83 2.97
CA THR A 62 -6.78 29.28 2.22
C THR A 62 -5.65 28.23 2.29
N PRO A 63 -4.79 28.11 1.26
CA PRO A 63 -3.62 27.23 1.34
C PRO A 63 -2.71 27.55 2.54
N MET A 64 -2.62 28.83 2.93
CA MET A 64 -1.85 29.27 4.09
C MET A 64 -2.38 28.66 5.40
N SER A 65 -3.69 28.48 5.52
CA SER A 65 -4.32 27.82 6.66
C SER A 65 -3.88 26.36 6.77
N VAL A 66 -3.74 25.65 5.65
CA VAL A 66 -3.27 24.24 5.63
C VAL A 66 -1.79 24.17 6.02
N TYR A 67 -0.95 25.07 5.49
CA TYR A 67 0.49 25.13 5.82
C TYR A 67 0.77 25.41 7.30
N TRP A 68 -0.22 25.86 8.06
CA TRP A 68 -0.13 26.00 9.50
C TRP A 68 -0.05 24.64 10.22
N TYR A 69 -0.62 23.57 9.63
CA TYR A 69 -0.69 22.23 10.22
C TYR A 69 0.35 21.25 9.65
N VAL A 70 0.77 21.46 8.40
CA VAL A 70 1.74 20.63 7.67
C VAL A 70 2.75 21.52 6.94
N ALA A 71 4.05 21.21 6.95
CA ALA A 71 5.03 22.16 6.43
C ALA A 71 5.06 22.20 4.90
N ASN A 72 4.78 21.07 4.25
CA ASN A 72 4.85 20.92 2.80
C ASN A 72 3.96 19.74 2.32
N LYS A 73 3.93 19.50 1.01
CA LYS A 73 3.16 18.40 0.40
C LYS A 73 3.70 17.02 0.80
N ASP A 74 5.01 16.86 0.90
CA ASP A 74 5.66 15.60 1.25
C ASP A 74 5.28 15.18 2.69
N ASP A 75 5.34 16.10 3.66
CA ASP A 75 4.86 15.85 5.05
C ASP A 75 3.40 15.39 5.08
N LEU A 76 2.56 16.01 4.24
CA LEU A 76 1.15 15.65 4.17
C LEU A 76 0.93 14.27 3.54
N LEU A 77 1.73 13.91 2.54
CA LEU A 77 1.68 12.57 1.94
C LEU A 77 2.13 11.50 2.95
N GLU A 78 3.16 11.77 3.77
CA GLU A 78 3.55 10.87 4.86
C GLU A 78 2.44 10.69 5.90
N LEU A 79 1.75 11.77 6.28
CA LEU A 79 0.61 11.70 7.19
C LEU A 79 -0.58 10.94 6.57
N ALA A 80 -0.85 11.15 5.28
CA ALA A 80 -1.90 10.44 4.55
C ALA A 80 -1.57 8.95 4.41
N LEU A 81 -0.32 8.59 4.13
CA LEU A 81 0.14 7.20 4.11
C LEU A 81 -0.06 6.51 5.46
N ASP A 82 0.25 7.19 6.57
CA ASP A 82 0.00 6.61 7.91
C ASP A 82 -1.49 6.53 8.26
N ALA A 83 -2.32 7.44 7.74
CA ALA A 83 -3.77 7.32 7.86
C ALA A 83 -4.28 6.08 7.12
N VAL A 84 -3.86 5.87 5.87
CA VAL A 84 -4.18 4.67 5.07
C VAL A 84 -3.66 3.40 5.76
N ALA A 85 -2.46 3.42 6.33
CA ALA A 85 -1.94 2.29 7.12
C ALA A 85 -2.81 1.98 8.36
N GLY A 86 -3.53 2.98 8.87
CA GLY A 86 -4.48 2.83 9.98
C GLY A 86 -5.75 2.07 9.60
N GLU A 87 -6.06 1.96 8.30
CA GLU A 87 -7.20 1.21 7.77
C GLU A 87 -6.89 -0.29 7.58
N ILE A 88 -5.63 -0.69 7.74
CA ILE A 88 -5.23 -2.09 7.64
C ILE A 88 -5.81 -2.86 8.83
N GLU A 89 -6.72 -3.78 8.54
CA GLU A 89 -7.30 -4.69 9.52
C GLU A 89 -6.23 -5.64 10.08
N LEU A 90 -5.86 -5.43 11.35
CA LEU A 90 -4.90 -6.28 12.05
C LEU A 90 -5.62 -7.52 12.63
N PRO A 91 -5.08 -8.75 12.45
CA PRO A 91 -5.68 -9.94 13.02
C PRO A 91 -5.62 -9.92 14.55
N ALA A 92 -6.64 -10.50 15.19
CA ALA A 92 -6.58 -10.79 16.62
C ALA A 92 -5.55 -11.91 16.86
N LEU A 93 -4.49 -11.58 17.60
CA LEU A 93 -3.41 -12.53 17.88
C LEU A 93 -3.80 -13.39 19.08
N GLU A 94 -4.45 -14.52 18.80
CA GLU A 94 -4.83 -15.50 19.81
C GLU A 94 -3.76 -16.60 19.97
N ASP A 95 -3.67 -17.15 21.18
CA ASP A 95 -2.75 -18.24 21.49
C ASP A 95 -3.15 -19.51 20.74
N GLY A 96 -2.18 -20.18 20.11
CA GLY A 96 -2.39 -21.42 19.37
C GLY A 96 -2.81 -21.26 17.90
N HIS A 97 -3.02 -20.04 17.42
CA HIS A 97 -3.23 -19.78 15.99
C HIS A 97 -1.98 -20.07 15.16
N ASP A 98 -2.18 -20.55 13.93
CA ASP A 98 -1.10 -20.76 12.97
C ASP A 98 -0.54 -19.40 12.50
N TRP A 99 0.74 -19.16 12.79
CA TRP A 99 1.42 -17.93 12.40
C TRP A 99 1.38 -17.69 10.88
N ARG A 100 1.33 -18.75 10.06
CA ARG A 100 1.21 -18.61 8.59
C ARG A 100 -0.15 -18.05 8.20
N ALA A 101 -1.21 -18.51 8.84
CA ALA A 101 -2.56 -18.03 8.60
C ALA A 101 -2.69 -16.55 8.98
N ASP A 102 -2.16 -16.16 10.15
CA ASP A 102 -2.20 -14.76 10.59
C ASP A 102 -1.33 -13.84 9.73
N LEU A 103 -0.14 -14.31 9.30
CA LEU A 103 0.71 -13.52 8.41
C LEU A 103 0.11 -13.36 7.01
N ARG A 104 -0.59 -14.40 6.51
CA ARG A 104 -1.37 -14.31 5.27
C ARG A 104 -2.54 -13.36 5.41
N ALA A 105 -3.27 -13.40 6.51
CA ALA A 105 -4.37 -12.47 6.78
C ALA A 105 -3.87 -11.03 6.78
N LEU A 106 -2.74 -10.77 7.45
CA LEU A 106 -2.09 -9.46 7.49
C LEU A 106 -1.63 -8.99 6.10
N ALA A 107 -1.01 -9.88 5.32
CA ALA A 107 -0.58 -9.60 3.95
C ALA A 107 -1.77 -9.27 3.02
N ARG A 108 -2.88 -10.01 3.14
CA ARG A 108 -4.11 -9.75 2.39
C ARG A 108 -4.74 -8.43 2.80
N ALA A 109 -4.80 -8.13 4.10
CA ALA A 109 -5.34 -6.86 4.60
C ALA A 109 -4.54 -5.67 4.04
N TRP A 110 -3.22 -5.75 4.12
CA TRP A 110 -2.32 -4.73 3.54
C TRP A 110 -2.56 -4.56 2.03
N ARG A 111 -2.60 -5.67 1.27
CA ARG A 111 -2.88 -5.65 -0.18
C ARG A 111 -4.21 -4.98 -0.48
N ARG A 112 -5.30 -5.37 0.20
CA ARG A 112 -6.63 -4.79 0.00
C ARG A 112 -6.64 -3.28 0.24
N THR A 113 -6.07 -2.83 1.35
CA THR A 113 -5.98 -1.40 1.68
C THR A 113 -5.20 -0.63 0.61
N MET A 114 -4.05 -1.14 0.18
CA MET A 114 -3.22 -0.46 -0.81
C MET A 114 -3.81 -0.49 -2.24
N VAL A 115 -4.61 -1.50 -2.58
CA VAL A 115 -5.41 -1.52 -3.81
C VAL A 115 -6.55 -0.50 -3.76
N ALA A 116 -7.17 -0.31 -2.59
CA ALA A 116 -8.22 0.69 -2.40
C ALA A 116 -7.69 2.14 -2.50
N HIS A 117 -6.39 2.34 -2.22
CA HIS A 117 -5.69 3.62 -2.33
C HIS A 117 -4.50 3.55 -3.31
N PRO A 118 -4.71 3.50 -4.63
CA PRO A 118 -3.62 3.27 -5.61
C PRO A 118 -2.47 4.28 -5.56
N TRP A 119 -2.73 5.52 -5.13
CA TRP A 119 -1.68 6.52 -4.90
C TRP A 119 -0.74 6.12 -3.75
N ALA A 120 -1.23 5.41 -2.73
CA ALA A 120 -0.47 5.04 -1.55
C ALA A 120 0.64 4.04 -1.91
N ILE A 121 0.33 3.00 -2.69
CA ILE A 121 1.33 2.00 -3.11
C ILE A 121 2.46 2.61 -3.94
N ARG A 122 2.17 3.63 -4.77
CA ARG A 122 3.20 4.37 -5.52
C ARG A 122 4.13 5.15 -4.60
N CYS A 123 3.56 5.80 -3.59
CA CYS A 123 4.31 6.59 -2.62
C CYS A 123 5.02 5.74 -1.56
N TYR A 124 4.59 4.50 -1.31
CA TYR A 124 5.06 3.68 -0.19
C TYR A 124 6.58 3.46 -0.16
N GLY A 125 7.23 3.41 -1.32
CA GLY A 125 8.70 3.30 -1.44
C GLY A 125 9.45 4.64 -1.41
N GLU A 126 8.75 5.77 -1.49
CA GLU A 126 9.35 7.11 -1.50
C GLU A 126 9.50 7.74 -0.12
N TYR A 127 8.72 7.26 0.86
CA TYR A 127 8.59 7.86 2.18
C TYR A 127 8.93 6.89 3.32
N LEU A 128 9.22 7.45 4.49
CA LEU A 128 9.45 6.69 5.72
C LEU A 128 8.10 6.33 6.37
N ASN A 129 7.69 5.08 6.23
CA ASN A 129 6.45 4.56 6.83
C ASN A 129 6.66 4.16 8.30
N ILE A 130 7.00 5.15 9.14
CA ILE A 130 7.28 4.97 10.58
C ILE A 130 6.32 5.76 11.47
N GLY A 131 5.18 6.18 10.91
CA GLY A 131 4.10 6.80 11.69
C GLY A 131 3.42 5.81 12.64
N PRO A 132 2.58 6.29 13.56
CA PRO A 132 1.93 5.47 14.58
C PRO A 132 1.18 4.26 14.02
N SER A 133 0.44 4.40 12.92
CA SER A 133 -0.30 3.27 12.33
C SER A 133 0.62 2.28 11.64
N SER A 134 1.63 2.76 10.94
CA SER A 134 2.66 1.95 10.30
C SER A 134 3.46 1.13 11.33
N LEU A 135 3.73 1.72 12.50
CA LEU A 135 4.35 1.04 13.63
C LEU A 135 3.43 -0.03 14.24
N ARG A 136 2.14 0.25 14.45
CA ARG A 136 1.18 -0.78 14.91
C ARG A 136 1.14 -1.99 13.98
N PHE A 137 1.14 -1.74 12.67
CA PHE A 137 1.23 -2.80 11.67
C PHE A 137 2.53 -3.60 11.80
N THR A 138 3.66 -2.91 11.94
CA THR A 138 4.99 -3.53 12.10
C THR A 138 5.06 -4.37 13.38
N GLU A 139 4.55 -3.87 14.48
CA GLU A 139 4.47 -4.58 15.77
C GLU A 139 3.61 -5.84 15.67
N CYS A 140 2.45 -5.75 15.01
CA CYS A 140 1.59 -6.91 14.74
C CYS A 140 2.32 -7.96 13.89
N ALA A 141 2.97 -7.55 12.79
CA ALA A 141 3.74 -8.45 11.93
C ALA A 141 4.88 -9.14 12.71
N GLN A 142 5.58 -8.40 13.57
CA GLN A 142 6.63 -8.96 14.43
C GLN A 142 6.06 -9.93 15.46
N ALA A 143 4.92 -9.62 16.08
CA ALA A 143 4.26 -10.51 17.04
C ALA A 143 3.79 -11.81 16.37
N VAL A 144 3.27 -11.74 15.15
CA VAL A 144 2.95 -12.93 14.33
C VAL A 144 4.22 -13.75 14.08
N MET A 145 5.27 -13.11 13.57
CA MET A 145 6.54 -13.77 13.25
C MET A 145 7.24 -14.34 14.49
N ALA A 146 7.00 -13.78 15.68
CA ALA A 146 7.58 -14.27 16.93
C ALA A 146 7.11 -15.68 17.32
N ARG A 147 5.93 -16.09 16.84
CA ARG A 147 5.36 -17.45 17.01
C ARG A 147 5.88 -18.46 15.99
N SER A 148 6.62 -18.01 14.98
CA SER A 148 7.26 -18.91 14.01
C SER A 148 8.42 -19.68 14.64
N PRO A 149 8.81 -20.84 14.09
CA PRO A 149 9.98 -21.59 14.55
C PRO A 149 11.32 -20.92 14.19
N LEU A 150 11.30 -19.77 13.50
CA LEU A 150 12.51 -19.11 13.03
C LEU A 150 13.32 -18.50 14.19
N PRO A 151 14.67 -18.59 14.14
CA PRO A 151 15.55 -17.88 15.07
C PRO A 151 15.31 -16.38 15.02
N LEU A 152 15.43 -15.70 16.16
CA LEU A 152 15.19 -14.26 16.30
C LEU A 152 15.91 -13.42 15.23
N LYS A 153 17.17 -13.76 14.94
CA LYS A 153 18.02 -13.06 13.95
C LYS A 153 17.47 -13.11 12.52
N ASP A 154 16.67 -14.12 12.18
CA ASP A 154 16.19 -14.36 10.81
C ASP A 154 14.78 -13.80 10.59
N ARG A 155 14.03 -13.50 11.67
CA ARG A 155 12.64 -13.02 11.62
C ARG A 155 12.47 -11.72 10.83
N SER A 156 13.40 -10.78 10.98
CA SER A 156 13.36 -9.51 10.23
C SER A 156 13.58 -9.72 8.74
N ALA A 157 14.53 -10.59 8.36
CA ALA A 157 14.76 -10.95 6.96
C ALA A 157 13.57 -11.70 6.36
N ALA A 158 12.94 -12.59 7.13
CA ALA A 158 11.72 -13.29 6.73
C ALA A 158 10.57 -12.30 6.45
N LEU A 159 10.28 -11.39 7.38
CA LEU A 159 9.26 -10.35 7.17
C LEU A 159 9.57 -9.46 5.96
N ASN A 160 10.83 -9.07 5.77
CA ASN A 160 11.23 -8.30 4.60
C ASN A 160 10.90 -9.04 3.30
N VAL A 161 11.28 -10.31 3.16
CA VAL A 161 10.99 -11.10 1.95
C VAL A 161 9.48 -11.23 1.71
N VAL A 162 8.69 -11.51 2.75
CA VAL A 162 7.22 -11.57 2.63
C VAL A 162 6.69 -10.25 2.09
N PHE A 163 7.07 -9.13 2.70
CA PHE A 163 6.51 -7.84 2.32
C PHE A 163 7.05 -7.29 1.00
N GLN A 164 8.28 -7.61 0.59
CA GLN A 164 8.74 -7.30 -0.78
C GLN A 164 7.87 -8.01 -1.83
N TYR A 165 7.48 -9.26 -1.58
CA TYR A 165 6.53 -9.96 -2.44
C TYR A 165 5.16 -9.27 -2.46
N VAL A 166 4.62 -8.94 -1.28
CA VAL A 166 3.31 -8.26 -1.17
C VAL A 166 3.33 -6.90 -1.88
N TYR A 167 4.39 -6.12 -1.71
CA TYR A 167 4.56 -4.81 -2.34
C TYR A 167 4.60 -4.94 -3.87
N GLY A 168 5.44 -5.84 -4.40
CA GLY A 168 5.58 -6.05 -5.83
C GLY A 168 4.30 -6.57 -6.49
N PHE A 169 3.60 -7.48 -5.80
CA PHE A 169 2.32 -8.00 -6.27
C PHE A 169 1.26 -6.91 -6.33
N THR A 170 1.10 -6.18 -5.23
CA THR A 170 0.10 -5.11 -5.08
C THR A 170 0.36 -3.96 -6.04
N ALA A 171 1.61 -3.55 -6.24
CA ALA A 171 1.96 -2.49 -7.19
C ALA A 171 1.58 -2.85 -8.64
N THR A 172 1.78 -4.11 -9.02
CA THR A 172 1.37 -4.61 -10.34
C THR A 172 -0.16 -4.64 -10.47
N GLU A 173 -0.85 -5.13 -9.44
CA GLU A 173 -2.30 -5.20 -9.40
C GLU A 173 -2.96 -3.81 -9.45
N SER A 174 -2.54 -2.86 -8.61
CA SER A 174 -3.13 -1.52 -8.59
C SER A 174 -3.02 -0.85 -9.96
N ARG A 175 -1.86 -0.96 -10.62
CA ARG A 175 -1.67 -0.42 -11.98
C ARG A 175 -2.56 -1.10 -13.02
N TRP A 176 -2.78 -2.41 -12.89
CA TRP A 176 -3.69 -3.15 -13.75
C TRP A 176 -5.14 -2.66 -13.57
N LEU A 177 -5.59 -2.51 -12.32
CA LEU A 177 -6.94 -2.04 -12.00
C LEU A 177 -7.18 -0.58 -12.43
N GLU A 178 -6.19 0.30 -12.25
CA GLU A 178 -6.25 1.67 -12.78
C GLU A 178 -6.41 1.69 -14.30
N HIS A 179 -5.65 0.85 -15.02
CA HIS A 179 -5.77 0.74 -16.47
C HIS A 179 -7.17 0.28 -16.91
N LEU A 180 -7.76 -0.68 -16.19
CA LEU A 180 -9.14 -1.11 -16.44
C LEU A 180 -10.13 0.04 -16.23
N ALA A 181 -9.98 0.80 -15.14
CA ALA A 181 -10.83 1.95 -14.83
C ALA A 181 -10.71 3.06 -15.88
N GLU A 182 -9.50 3.37 -16.35
CA GLU A 182 -9.25 4.38 -17.39
C GLU A 182 -9.81 3.98 -18.76
N THR A 183 -9.75 2.70 -19.10
CA THR A 183 -10.21 2.19 -20.40
C THR A 183 -11.67 1.76 -20.41
N GLY A 184 -12.31 1.65 -19.24
CA GLY A 184 -13.68 1.16 -19.08
C GLY A 184 -13.85 -0.33 -19.37
N ARG A 185 -12.75 -1.10 -19.38
CA ARG A 185 -12.74 -2.53 -19.71
C ARG A 185 -12.96 -3.38 -18.47
N THR A 186 -13.57 -4.55 -18.66
CA THR A 186 -13.61 -5.59 -17.62
C THR A 186 -12.25 -6.29 -17.50
N ALA A 187 -12.00 -6.91 -16.35
CA ALA A 187 -10.78 -7.67 -16.12
C ALA A 187 -10.66 -8.86 -17.11
N GLU A 188 -11.78 -9.51 -17.40
CA GLU A 188 -11.91 -10.64 -18.31
C GLU A 188 -11.57 -10.25 -19.75
N GLU A 189 -12.14 -9.14 -20.25
CA GLU A 189 -11.85 -8.64 -21.60
C GLU A 189 -10.38 -8.29 -21.76
N PHE A 190 -9.77 -7.64 -20.75
CA PHE A 190 -8.37 -7.27 -20.83
C PHE A 190 -7.43 -8.47 -20.73
N ALA A 191 -7.72 -9.42 -19.85
CA ALA A 191 -6.97 -10.67 -19.76
C ALA A 191 -7.03 -11.46 -21.07
N ALA A 192 -8.22 -11.60 -21.67
CA ALA A 192 -8.39 -12.30 -22.94
C ALA A 192 -7.59 -11.63 -24.10
N GLU A 193 -7.58 -10.30 -24.17
CA GLU A 193 -6.79 -9.57 -25.17
C GLU A 193 -5.29 -9.75 -24.97
N VAL A 194 -4.81 -9.64 -23.73
CA VAL A 194 -3.38 -9.84 -23.42
C VAL A 194 -2.96 -11.27 -23.75
N THR A 195 -3.74 -12.27 -23.33
CA THR A 195 -3.49 -13.67 -23.64
C THR A 195 -3.47 -13.91 -25.15
N GLY A 196 -4.46 -13.42 -25.89
CA GLY A 196 -4.51 -13.56 -27.35
C GLY A 196 -3.34 -12.87 -28.07
N SER A 197 -2.93 -11.70 -27.59
CA SER A 197 -1.78 -10.96 -28.12
C SER A 197 -0.47 -11.70 -27.86
N MET A 198 -0.28 -12.24 -26.65
CA MET A 198 0.91 -13.03 -26.28
C MET A 198 1.01 -14.32 -27.10
N ALA A 199 -0.09 -15.05 -27.24
CA ALA A 199 -0.21 -16.23 -28.09
C ALA A 199 0.22 -15.96 -29.54
N ALA A 200 -0.29 -14.88 -30.13
CA ALA A 200 0.05 -14.48 -31.49
C ALA A 200 1.52 -14.07 -31.66
N MET A 201 2.17 -13.54 -30.61
CA MET A 201 3.57 -13.14 -30.65
C MET A 201 4.55 -14.30 -30.41
N SER A 202 4.15 -15.35 -29.67
CA SER A 202 5.04 -16.47 -29.34
C SER A 202 4.29 -17.75 -28.96
N SER A 203 4.43 -18.77 -29.81
CA SER A 203 3.92 -20.12 -29.55
C SER A 203 4.62 -20.81 -28.36
N ALA A 204 5.81 -20.36 -27.96
CA ALA A 204 6.49 -20.88 -26.78
C ALA A 204 5.81 -20.44 -25.46
N LEU A 205 5.13 -19.29 -25.45
CA LEU A 205 4.39 -18.82 -24.27
C LEU A 205 3.09 -19.60 -24.06
N GLU A 206 2.46 -20.05 -25.15
CA GLU A 206 1.32 -20.97 -25.10
C GLU A 206 1.73 -22.34 -24.52
N GLN A 207 2.89 -22.85 -24.90
CA GLN A 207 3.36 -24.18 -24.48
C GLN A 207 3.94 -24.20 -23.05
N GLY A 208 4.33 -23.05 -22.51
CA GLY A 208 4.97 -22.92 -21.19
C GLY A 208 4.02 -22.73 -20.01
N GLY A 209 2.70 -22.81 -20.21
CA GLY A 209 1.70 -22.64 -19.16
C GLY A 209 1.53 -21.19 -18.67
N LEU A 210 2.27 -20.22 -19.22
CA LEU A 210 2.16 -18.80 -18.85
C LEU A 210 0.78 -18.20 -19.15
N LEU A 211 0.09 -18.78 -20.13
CA LEU A 211 -1.27 -18.42 -20.53
C LEU A 211 -2.33 -19.36 -19.94
N GLU A 212 -1.91 -20.37 -19.17
CA GLU A 212 -2.82 -21.34 -18.58
C GLU A 212 -3.64 -20.67 -17.49
N ARG A 213 -4.97 -20.76 -17.65
CA ARG A 213 -5.94 -20.24 -16.70
C ARG A 213 -6.87 -21.37 -16.34
N ASP A 214 -7.21 -21.44 -15.07
CA ASP A 214 -8.38 -22.21 -14.63
C ASP A 214 -9.63 -21.58 -15.28
N GLY A 215 -10.22 -22.29 -16.23
CA GLY A 215 -11.32 -21.79 -17.06
C GLY A 215 -12.59 -21.46 -16.28
N ASP A 216 -12.74 -22.01 -15.08
CA ASP A 216 -13.89 -21.78 -14.21
C ASP A 216 -13.70 -20.59 -13.25
N ALA A 217 -12.48 -20.03 -13.17
CA ALA A 217 -12.16 -18.96 -12.24
C ALA A 217 -12.13 -17.57 -12.89
N SER A 218 -12.65 -16.58 -12.18
CA SER A 218 -12.51 -15.17 -12.59
C SER A 218 -11.04 -14.73 -12.56
N VAL A 219 -10.72 -13.63 -13.24
CA VAL A 219 -9.37 -13.02 -13.19
C VAL A 219 -8.96 -12.67 -11.76
N GLU A 220 -9.92 -12.18 -10.97
CA GLU A 220 -9.72 -11.84 -9.57
C GLU A 220 -9.44 -13.08 -8.71
N GLN A 221 -10.24 -14.14 -8.86
CA GLN A 221 -10.05 -15.40 -8.13
C GLN A 221 -8.70 -16.04 -8.44
N GLN A 222 -8.30 -16.04 -9.72
CA GLN A 222 -6.98 -16.53 -10.11
C GLN A 222 -5.87 -15.72 -9.43
N ARG A 223 -5.98 -14.38 -9.45
CA ARG A 223 -5.00 -13.50 -8.82
C ARG A 223 -4.89 -13.72 -7.32
N ASP A 224 -6.01 -13.90 -6.63
CA ASP A 224 -6.01 -14.19 -5.20
C ASP A 224 -5.34 -15.53 -4.87
N ARG A 225 -5.61 -16.56 -5.68
CA ARG A 225 -4.92 -17.85 -5.54
C ARG A 225 -3.43 -17.73 -5.79
N ASP A 226 -3.00 -16.98 -6.81
CA ASP A 226 -1.58 -16.79 -7.11
C ASP A 226 -0.88 -16.02 -5.99
N PHE A 227 -1.55 -15.00 -5.42
CA PHE A 227 -1.09 -14.27 -4.25
C PHE A 227 -0.84 -15.18 -3.05
N ASP A 228 -1.84 -15.98 -2.70
CA ASP A 228 -1.74 -16.89 -1.57
C ASP A 228 -0.73 -18.00 -1.80
N ARG A 229 -0.64 -18.51 -3.03
CA ARG A 229 0.30 -19.56 -3.39
C ARG A 229 1.75 -19.08 -3.28
N GLY A 230 2.02 -17.84 -3.70
CA GLY A 230 3.33 -17.23 -3.51
C GLY A 230 3.70 -17.09 -2.04
N LEU A 231 2.77 -16.63 -1.20
CA LEU A 231 2.98 -16.57 0.26
C LEU A 231 3.27 -17.95 0.85
N GLU A 232 2.53 -18.99 0.45
CA GLU A 232 2.77 -20.36 0.93
C GLU A 232 4.17 -20.87 0.57
N TRP A 233 4.65 -20.59 -0.64
CA TRP A 233 6.01 -20.95 -1.05
C TRP A 233 7.06 -20.22 -0.20
N LEU A 234 6.86 -18.93 0.08
CA LEU A 234 7.75 -18.16 0.94
C LEU A 234 7.76 -18.72 2.37
N PHE A 235 6.60 -18.97 2.96
CA PHE A 235 6.50 -19.49 4.33
C PHE A 235 7.09 -20.90 4.47
N THR A 236 6.92 -21.73 3.44
CA THR A 236 7.50 -23.07 3.40
C THR A 236 9.02 -22.98 3.26
N GLY A 237 9.52 -22.15 2.34
CA GLY A 237 10.95 -21.95 2.11
C GLY A 237 11.68 -21.38 3.32
N MET A 238 11.06 -20.46 4.06
CA MET A 238 11.62 -19.88 5.29
C MET A 238 11.88 -20.94 6.37
N VAL A 239 11.00 -21.93 6.52
CA VAL A 239 11.11 -22.94 7.59
C VAL A 239 11.95 -24.15 7.15
N ALA A 240 12.12 -24.36 5.85
CA ALA A 240 12.90 -25.46 5.31
C ALA A 240 14.42 -25.19 5.24
N GLY A 241 14.85 -23.93 5.30
CA GLY A 241 16.25 -23.49 5.28
C GLY A 241 16.83 -23.30 6.68
#